data_AF-A0A9E4S1F1-F1
#
_entry.id   AF-A0A9E4S1F1-F1
#
_cell.length_a   1.000
_cell.length_b   1.000
_cell.length_c   1.000
_cell.angle_alpha   90.00
_cell.angle_beta   90.00
_cell.angle_gamma   90.00
#
_symmetry.space_group_name_H-M   'P 1'
#
loop_
_entity.id
_entity.type
_entity.pdbx_description
1 polymer ?
#
loop_
_entity_poly.entity_id
_entity_poly.type
_entity_poly.pdbx_seq_one_letter_code
_entity_poly.pdbx_strand_id
1 'polypeptide(L)'
;MKMYINGNWTSGTSQFEVINPYSGKAFDSVPAATVEDVEMAIKSAERGAIAMRALSAFDRYEILMRAVELLKERRQDIGETITNEEGKIISEGLLEVDRCVQTITWSAEEAKRLFGETIPLDSAPGNEMKFGFTIRVPVGIVVAISPFNFPLNLVAHKVGPAIAGGNAVVIKPASDTPLSALKLTEVLLDAGLPAEAIQCITGSGAAIGDALVSNPAVRKVTFTGSQEVGEHITHIAGLKKVTMELGSNSPLIVLPDADMDKVVAATVQSGYSNAGQVCISTQRVIVDRSVYGDYLSALTPVVEALSTGDPMQETVNVGPMVRESDAARVESWIQEAVGAGARLVAGGERDGAVVQPAILADVDRDMRFSRDELFGPAIGVTPVSGIDEAIEFANDTRFGLSAAIFTENLDNALKF
;
A
#
# COMPACT_ATOMS: atom_id res chain seq x y z
N MET A 1 19.02 -5.72 10.52
CA MET A 1 18.10 -6.36 11.52
C MET A 1 18.04 -7.88 11.34
N LYS A 2 17.53 -8.63 12.33
CA LYS A 2 17.26 -10.08 12.21
C LYS A 2 15.82 -10.33 11.76
N MET A 3 15.51 -11.51 11.21
CA MET A 3 14.13 -11.93 10.94
C MET A 3 13.55 -12.72 12.13
N TYR A 4 12.23 -12.81 12.25
CA TYR A 4 11.58 -13.46 13.39
C TYR A 4 10.88 -14.76 12.98
N ILE A 5 11.40 -15.88 13.46
CA ILE A 5 10.93 -17.23 13.15
C ILE A 5 10.92 -18.07 14.42
N ASN A 6 9.83 -18.82 14.64
CA ASN A 6 9.74 -19.83 15.69
C ASN A 6 10.05 -19.27 17.09
N GLY A 7 9.50 -18.09 17.38
CA GLY A 7 9.68 -17.41 18.67
C GLY A 7 11.04 -16.70 18.84
N ASN A 8 11.90 -16.68 17.81
CA ASN A 8 13.28 -16.21 17.92
C ASN A 8 13.70 -15.27 16.79
N TRP A 9 14.55 -14.30 17.13
CA TRP A 9 15.24 -13.46 16.17
C TRP A 9 16.48 -14.18 15.60
N THR A 10 16.47 -14.49 14.30
CA THR A 10 17.51 -15.28 13.62
C THR A 10 18.23 -14.47 12.53
N SER A 11 19.52 -14.74 12.35
CA SER A 11 20.35 -14.14 11.29
C SER A 11 20.25 -14.85 9.94
N GLY A 12 19.61 -16.02 9.88
CA GLY A 12 19.56 -16.86 8.69
C GLY A 12 20.94 -17.41 8.27
N THR A 13 21.01 -17.98 7.06
CA THR A 13 22.24 -18.54 6.48
C THR A 13 22.93 -17.59 5.49
N SER A 14 22.18 -16.64 4.93
CA SER A 14 22.69 -15.57 4.07
C SER A 14 21.89 -14.28 4.31
N GLN A 15 22.39 -13.15 3.80
CA GLN A 15 21.81 -11.83 4.00
C GLN A 15 21.84 -11.02 2.70
N PHE A 16 21.00 -10.00 2.61
CA PHE A 16 21.03 -8.99 1.56
C PHE A 16 20.95 -7.58 2.18
N GLU A 17 21.47 -6.59 1.45
CA GLU A 17 21.50 -5.20 1.89
C GLU A 17 20.15 -4.52 1.64
N VAL A 18 19.77 -3.68 2.59
CA VAL A 18 18.69 -2.69 2.45
C VAL A 18 19.38 -1.37 2.10
N ILE A 19 19.13 -0.87 0.90
CA ILE A 19 19.83 0.29 0.34
C ILE A 19 19.00 1.55 0.65
N ASN A 20 19.65 2.60 1.13
CA ASN A 20 19.03 3.92 1.21
C ASN A 20 18.90 4.51 -0.20
N PRO A 21 17.68 4.74 -0.72
CA PRO A 21 17.48 5.09 -2.13
C PRO A 21 18.07 6.44 -2.53
N TYR A 22 18.19 7.38 -1.58
CA TYR A 22 18.76 8.71 -1.86
C TYR A 22 20.28 8.65 -1.99
N SER A 23 20.96 8.00 -1.03
CA SER A 23 22.42 7.96 -0.98
C SER A 23 23.05 6.84 -1.81
N GLY A 24 22.27 5.82 -2.18
CA GLY A 24 22.73 4.61 -2.86
C GLY A 24 23.62 3.70 -2.00
N LYS A 25 23.70 3.93 -0.68
CA LYS A 25 24.52 3.15 0.26
C LYS A 25 23.67 2.19 1.08
N ALA A 26 24.27 1.10 1.55
CA ALA A 26 23.62 0.19 2.50
C ALA A 26 23.24 0.92 3.79
N PHE A 27 21.96 0.88 4.13
CA PHE A 27 21.41 1.39 5.39
C PHE A 27 21.48 0.32 6.49
N ASP A 28 21.11 -0.91 6.16
CA ASP A 28 21.20 -2.10 7.02
C ASP A 28 21.30 -3.36 6.13
N SER A 29 21.31 -4.54 6.75
CA SER A 29 21.17 -5.83 6.10
C SER A 29 20.14 -6.69 6.83
N VAL A 30 19.48 -7.58 6.10
CA VAL A 30 18.52 -8.55 6.67
C VAL A 30 18.76 -9.95 6.13
N PRO A 31 18.33 -11.00 6.84
CA PRO A 31 18.45 -12.37 6.37
C PRO A 31 17.73 -12.61 5.03
N ALA A 32 18.28 -13.47 4.19
CA ALA A 32 17.59 -14.07 3.06
C ALA A 32 17.07 -15.44 3.47
N ALA A 33 15.78 -15.52 3.81
CA ALA A 33 15.12 -16.76 4.21
C ALA A 33 15.15 -17.79 3.08
N THR A 34 15.29 -19.06 3.46
CA THR A 34 15.17 -20.21 2.57
C THR A 34 13.75 -20.82 2.65
N VAL A 35 13.50 -21.86 1.84
CA VAL A 35 12.24 -22.62 1.94
C VAL A 35 12.13 -23.35 3.28
N GLU A 36 13.25 -23.79 3.85
CA GLU A 36 13.28 -24.40 5.19
C GLU A 36 12.88 -23.40 6.28
N ASP A 37 13.30 -22.14 6.16
CA ASP A 37 12.86 -21.06 7.05
C ASP A 37 11.35 -20.82 6.94
N VAL A 38 10.78 -20.89 5.74
CA VAL A 38 9.32 -20.84 5.52
C VAL A 38 8.61 -21.98 6.24
N GLU A 39 9.12 -23.21 6.13
CA GLU A 39 8.53 -24.35 6.84
C GLU A 39 8.56 -24.19 8.35
N MET A 40 9.66 -23.67 8.91
CA MET A 40 9.77 -23.38 10.34
C MET A 40 8.78 -22.31 10.78
N ALA A 41 8.64 -21.23 10.00
CA ALA A 41 7.68 -20.16 10.26
C ALA A 41 6.24 -20.70 10.25
N ILE A 42 5.87 -21.52 9.26
CA ILE A 42 4.53 -22.09 9.15
C ILE A 42 4.23 -23.04 10.32
N LYS A 43 5.17 -23.94 10.68
CA LYS A 43 5.01 -24.83 11.84
C LYS A 43 4.85 -24.06 13.14
N SER A 44 5.53 -22.93 13.30
CA SER A 44 5.31 -22.05 14.45
C SER A 44 3.93 -21.39 14.40
N ALA A 45 3.53 -20.86 13.24
CA ALA A 45 2.22 -20.25 13.04
C ALA A 45 1.05 -21.23 13.25
N GLU A 46 1.22 -22.54 13.03
CA GLU A 46 0.23 -23.56 13.40
C GLU A 46 -0.03 -23.59 14.92
N ARG A 47 1.04 -23.57 15.73
CA ARG A 47 0.93 -23.48 17.19
C ARG A 47 0.42 -22.11 17.62
N GLY A 48 0.88 -21.05 16.96
CA GLY A 48 0.37 -19.70 17.11
C GLY A 48 -1.13 -19.60 16.87
N ALA A 49 -1.67 -20.28 15.85
CA ALA A 49 -3.09 -20.25 15.54
C ALA A 49 -3.94 -20.93 16.64
N ILE A 50 -3.41 -21.95 17.30
CA ILE A 50 -4.04 -22.57 18.48
C ILE A 50 -4.04 -21.58 19.65
N ALA A 51 -2.91 -20.95 19.93
CA ALA A 51 -2.79 -19.95 21.00
C ALA A 51 -3.73 -18.75 20.76
N MET A 52 -3.76 -18.21 19.54
CA MET A 52 -4.64 -17.09 19.17
C MET A 52 -6.12 -17.41 19.28
N ARG A 53 -6.52 -18.65 18.99
CA ARG A 53 -7.90 -19.11 19.16
C ARG A 53 -8.34 -19.16 20.62
N ALA A 54 -7.42 -19.37 21.55
CA ALA A 54 -7.70 -19.39 22.98
C ALA A 54 -7.87 -17.98 23.57
N LEU A 55 -7.36 -16.94 22.91
CA LEU A 55 -7.53 -15.56 23.34
C LEU A 55 -8.97 -15.09 23.14
N SER A 56 -9.53 -14.46 24.16
CA SER A 56 -10.81 -13.77 24.06
C SER A 56 -10.71 -12.56 23.13
N ALA A 57 -11.86 -12.05 22.69
CA ALA A 57 -11.91 -10.78 21.94
C ALA A 57 -11.28 -9.61 22.72
N PHE A 58 -11.39 -9.64 24.06
CA PHE A 58 -10.85 -8.61 24.92
C PHE A 58 -9.32 -8.69 25.02
N ASP A 59 -8.75 -9.88 25.17
CA ASP A 59 -7.28 -10.07 25.21
C ASP A 59 -6.64 -9.54 23.92
N ARG A 60 -7.26 -9.83 22.77
CA ARG A 60 -6.76 -9.35 21.46
C ARG A 60 -6.88 -7.83 21.33
N TYR A 61 -7.94 -7.23 21.87
CA TYR A 61 -8.07 -5.78 21.96
C TYR A 61 -6.97 -5.17 22.83
N GLU A 62 -6.68 -5.73 24.01
CA GLU A 62 -5.64 -5.20 24.90
C GLU A 62 -4.25 -5.26 24.28
N ILE A 63 -3.91 -6.37 23.62
CA ILE A 63 -2.64 -6.51 22.89
C ILE A 63 -2.53 -5.43 21.80
N LEU A 64 -3.55 -5.27 20.96
CA LEU A 64 -3.52 -4.28 19.88
C LEU A 64 -3.48 -2.84 20.40
N MET A 65 -4.20 -2.54 21.49
CA MET A 65 -4.12 -1.21 22.13
C MET A 65 -2.77 -0.96 22.78
N ARG A 66 -2.11 -1.98 23.35
CA ARG A 66 -0.74 -1.82 23.85
C ARG A 66 0.25 -1.56 22.71
N ALA A 67 0.07 -2.23 21.57
CA ALA A 67 0.85 -1.96 20.36
C ALA A 67 0.68 -0.52 19.86
N VAL A 68 -0.54 0.04 19.93
CA VAL A 68 -0.81 1.45 19.60
C VAL A 68 0.04 2.41 20.45
N GLU A 69 0.10 2.18 21.77
CA GLU A 69 0.91 3.04 22.64
C GLU A 69 2.41 2.90 22.34
N LEU A 70 2.89 1.69 22.11
CA LEU A 70 4.29 1.45 21.73
C LEU A 70 4.66 2.07 20.36
N LEU A 71 3.76 2.07 19.39
CA LEU A 71 3.96 2.76 18.10
C LEU A 71 4.11 4.28 18.28
N LYS A 72 3.28 4.88 19.15
CA LYS A 72 3.40 6.31 19.49
C LYS A 72 4.72 6.60 20.21
N GLU A 73 5.11 5.76 21.15
CA GLU A 73 6.39 5.87 21.88
C GLU A 73 7.60 5.78 20.93
N ARG A 74 7.52 4.93 19.89
CA ARG A 74 8.60 4.67 18.92
C ARG A 74 8.44 5.45 17.61
N ARG A 75 7.55 6.45 17.57
CA ARG A 75 7.16 7.13 16.33
C ARG A 75 8.34 7.68 15.53
N GLN A 76 9.28 8.34 16.21
CA GLN A 76 10.43 8.94 15.56
C GLN A 76 11.34 7.89 14.92
N ASP A 77 11.76 6.88 15.68
CA ASP A 77 12.65 5.80 15.23
C ASP A 77 12.05 5.02 14.04
N ILE A 78 10.75 4.70 14.10
CA ILE A 78 10.07 4.00 12.99
C ILE A 78 9.94 4.91 11.78
N GLY A 79 9.59 6.19 11.95
CA GLY A 79 9.47 7.14 10.83
C GLY A 79 10.80 7.37 10.11
N GLU A 80 11.88 7.54 10.86
CA GLU A 80 13.24 7.64 10.29
C GLU A 80 13.64 6.35 9.56
N THR A 81 13.26 5.19 10.09
CA THR A 81 13.51 3.90 9.41
C THR A 81 12.80 3.83 8.08
N ILE A 82 11.51 4.19 8.02
CA ILE A 82 10.71 4.23 6.79
C ILE A 82 11.40 5.13 5.76
N THR A 83 11.75 6.36 6.14
CA THR A 83 12.41 7.32 5.25
C THR A 83 13.74 6.79 4.71
N ASN A 84 14.55 6.15 5.57
CA ASN A 84 15.87 5.66 5.16
C ASN A 84 15.83 4.40 4.29
N GLU A 85 14.83 3.51 4.45
CA GLU A 85 14.73 2.30 3.62
C GLU A 85 13.91 2.51 2.34
N GLU A 86 12.94 3.42 2.35
CA GLU A 86 11.96 3.58 1.25
C GLU A 86 12.20 4.82 0.40
N GLY A 87 12.63 5.93 1.01
CA GLY A 87 12.94 7.18 0.32
C GLY A 87 11.96 8.32 0.54
N LYS A 88 10.74 8.10 1.06
CA LYS A 88 9.82 9.21 1.36
C LYS A 88 10.37 10.20 2.37
N ILE A 89 9.97 11.45 2.24
CA ILE A 89 10.37 12.52 3.14
C ILE A 89 9.98 12.22 4.59
N ILE A 90 10.75 12.73 5.56
CA ILE A 90 10.58 12.40 6.98
C ILE A 90 9.16 12.69 7.50
N SER A 91 8.51 13.75 7.02
CA SER A 91 7.13 14.07 7.39
C SER A 91 6.15 13.00 6.92
N GLU A 92 6.33 12.41 5.73
CA GLU A 92 5.53 11.31 5.21
C GLU A 92 5.83 9.99 5.93
N GLY A 93 7.10 9.73 6.28
CA GLY A 93 7.49 8.58 7.10
C GLY A 93 6.82 8.60 8.48
N LEU A 94 6.84 9.76 9.16
CA LEU A 94 6.18 9.96 10.44
C LEU A 94 4.65 9.88 10.33
N LEU A 95 4.06 10.45 9.27
CA LEU A 95 2.63 10.36 8.99
C LEU A 95 2.20 8.90 8.76
N GLU A 96 3.02 8.09 8.12
CA GLU A 96 2.73 6.66 7.97
C GLU A 96 2.65 5.94 9.31
N VAL A 97 3.51 6.28 10.28
CA VAL A 97 3.40 5.74 11.65
C VAL A 97 2.07 6.13 12.29
N ASP A 98 1.66 7.39 12.14
CA ASP A 98 0.38 7.87 12.66
C ASP A 98 -0.81 7.14 12.01
N ARG A 99 -0.73 6.84 10.71
CA ARG A 99 -1.73 6.01 10.01
C ARG A 99 -1.72 4.56 10.48
N CYS A 100 -0.55 3.99 10.75
CA CYS A 100 -0.42 2.66 11.34
C CYS A 100 -1.11 2.60 12.72
N VAL A 101 -0.91 3.62 13.56
CA VAL A 101 -1.61 3.78 14.84
C VAL A 101 -3.13 3.76 14.66
N GLN A 102 -3.67 4.51 13.69
CA GLN A 102 -5.10 4.50 13.39
C GLN A 102 -5.59 3.12 12.96
N THR A 103 -4.89 2.48 12.01
CA THR A 103 -5.23 1.16 11.48
C THR A 103 -5.27 0.08 12.56
N ILE A 104 -4.28 0.05 13.46
CA ILE A 104 -4.25 -0.89 14.57
C ILE A 104 -5.34 -0.56 15.61
N THR A 105 -5.61 0.72 15.87
CA THR A 105 -6.70 1.15 16.77
C THR A 105 -8.06 0.63 16.29
N TRP A 106 -8.38 0.84 15.01
CA TRP A 106 -9.63 0.33 14.44
C TRP A 106 -9.69 -1.20 14.47
N SER A 107 -8.57 -1.87 14.19
CA SER A 107 -8.50 -3.33 14.30
C SER A 107 -8.78 -3.80 15.74
N ALA A 108 -8.22 -3.13 16.74
CA ALA A 108 -8.47 -3.44 18.15
C ALA A 108 -9.95 -3.30 18.49
N GLU A 109 -10.55 -2.17 18.11
CA GLU A 109 -11.96 -1.88 18.32
C GLU A 109 -12.87 -2.93 17.68
N GLU A 110 -12.57 -3.35 16.45
CA GLU A 110 -13.33 -4.36 15.73
C GLU A 110 -13.16 -5.77 16.31
N ALA A 111 -12.07 -6.06 17.04
CA ALA A 111 -11.88 -7.36 17.69
C ALA A 111 -13.04 -7.74 18.63
N LYS A 112 -13.69 -6.74 19.25
CA LYS A 112 -14.83 -6.91 20.17
C LYS A 112 -16.20 -6.80 19.49
N ARG A 113 -16.25 -6.55 18.18
CA ARG A 113 -17.49 -6.33 17.40
C ARG A 113 -17.72 -7.39 16.32
N LEU A 114 -17.06 -8.54 16.43
CA LEU A 114 -17.27 -9.69 15.55
C LEU A 114 -18.58 -10.42 15.90
N PHE A 115 -19.70 -9.86 15.46
CA PHE A 115 -21.02 -10.41 15.71
C PHE A 115 -21.41 -11.55 14.76
N GLY A 116 -22.28 -12.42 15.27
CA GLY A 116 -23.04 -13.39 14.50
C GLY A 116 -24.48 -12.95 14.29
N GLU A 117 -25.24 -13.77 13.59
CA GLU A 117 -26.66 -13.52 13.29
C GLU A 117 -27.50 -14.72 13.71
N THR A 118 -28.77 -14.49 14.01
CA THR A 118 -29.78 -15.53 14.19
C THR A 118 -30.68 -15.56 12.96
N ILE A 119 -30.91 -16.74 12.41
CA ILE A 119 -31.58 -16.93 11.12
C ILE A 119 -32.81 -17.84 11.33
N PRO A 120 -34.03 -17.39 11.03
CA PRO A 120 -35.19 -18.28 11.01
C PRO A 120 -35.07 -19.29 9.86
N LEU A 121 -35.34 -20.58 10.11
CA LEU A 121 -35.22 -21.64 9.09
C LEU A 121 -36.58 -22.21 8.66
N ASP A 122 -37.67 -21.57 9.08
CA ASP A 122 -39.06 -21.97 8.85
C ASP A 122 -39.62 -21.57 7.48
N SER A 123 -38.77 -21.03 6.59
CA SER A 123 -39.12 -20.76 5.18
C SER A 123 -39.31 -22.01 4.32
N ALA A 124 -39.18 -23.21 4.89
CA ALA A 124 -39.43 -24.49 4.25
C ALA A 124 -40.33 -25.37 5.14
N PRO A 125 -41.32 -26.10 4.57
CA PRO A 125 -42.19 -26.99 5.34
C PRO A 125 -41.41 -28.00 6.19
N GLY A 126 -41.81 -28.19 7.45
CA GLY A 126 -41.16 -29.11 8.39
C GLY A 126 -40.01 -28.50 9.21
N ASN A 127 -39.85 -27.17 9.18
CA ASN A 127 -38.83 -26.43 9.92
C ASN A 127 -39.39 -25.36 10.88
N GLU A 128 -40.67 -25.40 11.22
CA GLU A 128 -41.45 -24.34 11.90
C GLU A 128 -40.91 -23.93 13.30
N MET A 129 -39.93 -24.65 13.85
CA MET A 129 -39.28 -24.36 15.13
C MET A 129 -37.74 -24.41 15.06
N LYS A 130 -37.16 -24.46 13.85
CA LYS A 130 -35.71 -24.49 13.65
C LYS A 130 -35.20 -23.07 13.44
N PHE A 131 -34.10 -22.73 14.12
CA PHE A 131 -33.33 -21.54 13.85
C PHE A 131 -31.86 -21.89 13.69
N GLY A 132 -31.17 -21.12 12.86
CA GLY A 132 -29.72 -21.14 12.75
C GLY A 132 -29.11 -19.97 13.51
N PHE A 133 -27.85 -20.10 13.88
CA PHE A 133 -27.04 -18.95 14.27
C PHE A 133 -25.67 -19.05 13.62
N THR A 134 -25.06 -17.90 13.36
CA THR A 134 -23.70 -17.82 12.83
C THR A 134 -22.74 -17.36 13.91
N ILE A 135 -21.49 -17.80 13.83
CA ILE A 135 -20.38 -17.27 14.63
C ILE A 135 -19.20 -17.00 13.71
N ARG A 136 -18.44 -15.94 13.99
CA ARG A 136 -17.18 -15.67 13.31
C ARG A 136 -16.07 -16.45 14.00
N VAL A 137 -15.30 -17.21 13.23
CA VAL A 137 -14.14 -17.97 13.70
C VAL A 137 -12.92 -17.63 12.85
N PRO A 138 -11.70 -17.63 13.43
CA PRO A 138 -10.48 -17.38 12.67
C PRO A 138 -10.30 -18.38 11.54
N VAL A 139 -9.73 -17.93 10.44
CA VAL A 139 -9.39 -18.79 9.30
C VAL A 139 -8.18 -19.67 9.59
N GLY A 140 -7.32 -19.30 10.55
CA GLY A 140 -6.12 -20.03 10.93
C GLY A 140 -4.87 -19.19 10.65
N ILE A 141 -4.04 -19.63 9.71
CA ILE A 141 -2.82 -18.91 9.30
C ILE A 141 -3.13 -17.98 8.14
N VAL A 142 -2.73 -16.72 8.30
CA VAL A 142 -2.76 -15.67 7.28
C VAL A 142 -1.33 -15.38 6.82
N VAL A 143 -1.07 -15.53 5.52
CA VAL A 143 0.15 -15.02 4.89
C VAL A 143 -0.11 -13.59 4.43
N ALA A 144 0.67 -12.65 4.96
CA ALA A 144 0.59 -11.22 4.67
C ALA A 144 1.82 -10.79 3.86
N ILE A 145 1.63 -10.54 2.57
CA ILE A 145 2.69 -10.07 1.66
C ILE A 145 2.46 -8.59 1.39
N SER A 146 3.40 -7.73 1.78
CA SER A 146 3.25 -6.27 1.70
C SER A 146 4.19 -5.63 0.66
N PRO A 147 3.81 -4.47 0.10
CA PRO A 147 4.59 -3.77 -0.91
C PRO A 147 5.65 -2.88 -0.25
N PHE A 148 6.46 -2.21 -1.06
CA PHE A 148 7.52 -1.36 -0.53
C PHE A 148 7.05 0.02 -0.07
N ASN A 149 6.04 0.57 -0.75
CA ASN A 149 5.70 1.99 -0.71
C ASN A 149 5.00 2.47 0.56
N PHE A 150 4.44 1.58 1.36
CA PHE A 150 3.95 1.86 2.72
C PHE A 150 4.34 0.67 3.60
N PRO A 151 5.64 0.57 3.93
CA PRO A 151 6.22 -0.65 4.48
C PRO A 151 5.79 -0.94 5.92
N LEU A 152 5.19 0.03 6.60
CA LEU A 152 4.60 -0.14 7.91
C LEU A 152 3.07 -0.26 7.83
N ASN A 153 2.42 0.74 7.20
CA ASN A 153 0.97 0.85 7.28
C ASN A 153 0.27 -0.27 6.50
N LEU A 154 0.77 -0.66 5.31
CA LEU A 154 0.16 -1.76 4.56
C LEU A 154 0.47 -3.16 5.15
N VAL A 155 1.47 -3.27 6.03
CA VAL A 155 1.61 -4.44 6.91
C VAL A 155 0.53 -4.40 7.98
N ALA A 156 0.31 -3.25 8.63
CA ALA A 156 -0.73 -3.09 9.65
C ALA A 156 -2.16 -3.36 9.13
N HIS A 157 -2.47 -2.95 7.90
CA HIS A 157 -3.75 -3.25 7.23
C HIS A 157 -4.02 -4.76 7.07
N LYS A 158 -2.99 -5.60 7.17
CA LYS A 158 -3.09 -7.07 7.07
C LYS A 158 -3.02 -7.71 8.45
N VAL A 159 -2.03 -7.31 9.25
CA VAL A 159 -1.71 -7.90 10.55
C VAL A 159 -2.74 -7.51 11.61
N GLY A 160 -3.12 -6.22 11.67
CA GLY A 160 -4.12 -5.71 12.61
C GLY A 160 -5.43 -6.49 12.57
N PRO A 161 -6.16 -6.54 11.44
CA PRO A 161 -7.41 -7.27 11.36
C PRO A 161 -7.24 -8.80 11.47
N ALA A 162 -6.08 -9.35 11.07
CA ALA A 162 -5.80 -10.77 11.27
C ALA A 162 -5.70 -11.13 12.76
N ILE A 163 -4.96 -10.34 13.54
CA ILE A 163 -4.87 -10.49 15.00
C ILE A 163 -6.24 -10.25 15.65
N ALA A 164 -6.96 -9.19 15.26
CA ALA A 164 -8.31 -8.90 15.78
C ALA A 164 -9.27 -10.08 15.55
N GLY A 165 -9.17 -10.73 14.40
CA GLY A 165 -9.92 -11.94 14.04
C GLY A 165 -9.44 -13.24 14.69
N GLY A 166 -8.37 -13.23 15.50
CA GLY A 166 -7.85 -14.40 16.20
C GLY A 166 -6.96 -15.32 15.35
N ASN A 167 -6.28 -14.78 14.34
CA ASN A 167 -5.42 -15.54 13.43
C ASN A 167 -3.95 -15.43 13.81
N ALA A 168 -3.16 -16.43 13.42
CA ALA A 168 -1.70 -16.29 13.36
C ALA A 168 -1.29 -15.72 12.00
N VAL A 169 -0.16 -15.00 11.95
CA VAL A 169 0.28 -14.27 10.77
C VAL A 169 1.73 -14.60 10.42
N VAL A 170 1.98 -14.85 9.14
CA VAL A 170 3.32 -14.90 8.56
C VAL A 170 3.47 -13.72 7.61
N ILE A 171 4.32 -12.77 7.97
CA ILE A 171 4.59 -11.54 7.23
C ILE A 171 5.76 -11.76 6.29
N LYS A 172 5.58 -11.37 5.02
CA LYS A 172 6.65 -11.25 4.04
C LYS A 172 6.65 -9.81 3.51
N PRO A 173 7.54 -8.93 3.98
CA PRO A 173 7.62 -7.58 3.44
C PRO A 173 8.35 -7.53 2.10
N ALA A 174 8.24 -6.41 1.38
CA ALA A 174 9.07 -6.15 0.22
C ALA A 174 10.56 -6.24 0.59
N SER A 175 11.40 -6.62 -0.37
CA SER A 175 12.84 -6.78 -0.12
C SER A 175 13.52 -5.43 0.11
N ASP A 176 13.02 -4.35 -0.48
CA ASP A 176 13.62 -3.02 -0.37
C ASP A 176 13.33 -2.37 0.98
N THR A 177 12.21 -2.72 1.62
CA THR A 177 11.75 -2.06 2.85
C THR A 177 11.31 -3.03 3.97
N PRO A 178 12.17 -4.00 4.35
CA PRO A 178 11.81 -5.03 5.32
C PRO A 178 11.86 -4.54 6.78
N LEU A 179 12.59 -3.45 7.07
CA LEU A 179 12.93 -3.04 8.44
C LEU A 179 11.70 -2.56 9.20
N SER A 180 10.82 -1.78 8.55
CA SER A 180 9.55 -1.33 9.15
C SER A 180 8.65 -2.48 9.59
N ALA A 181 8.57 -3.55 8.79
CA ALA A 181 7.78 -4.73 9.14
C ALA A 181 8.38 -5.49 10.33
N LEU A 182 9.71 -5.56 10.42
CA LEU A 182 10.42 -6.14 11.56
C LEU A 182 10.20 -5.31 12.83
N LYS A 183 10.25 -3.97 12.75
CA LYS A 183 9.92 -3.09 13.88
C LYS A 183 8.47 -3.22 14.35
N LEU A 184 7.51 -3.36 13.43
CA LEU A 184 6.13 -3.66 13.81
C LEU A 184 6.01 -5.03 14.51
N THR A 185 6.80 -6.01 14.09
CA THR A 185 6.86 -7.32 14.76
C THR A 185 7.40 -7.20 16.18
N GLU A 186 8.45 -6.42 16.41
CA GLU A 186 8.96 -6.10 17.76
C GLU A 186 7.88 -5.45 18.63
N VAL A 187 7.21 -4.42 18.10
CA VAL A 187 6.10 -3.74 18.79
C VAL A 187 5.01 -4.71 19.22
N LEU A 188 4.58 -5.61 18.34
CA LEU A 188 3.51 -6.57 18.64
C LEU A 188 3.92 -7.61 19.67
N LEU A 189 5.18 -8.07 19.63
CA LEU A 189 5.74 -8.97 20.65
C LEU A 189 5.84 -8.28 22.01
N ASP A 190 6.35 -7.05 22.04
CA ASP A 190 6.44 -6.23 23.26
C ASP A 190 5.04 -5.88 23.82
N ALA A 191 4.02 -5.86 22.97
CA ALA A 191 2.63 -5.70 23.35
C ALA A 191 1.98 -6.96 23.94
N GLY A 192 2.70 -8.09 23.97
CA GLY A 192 2.23 -9.35 24.55
C GLY A 192 1.55 -10.30 23.56
N LEU A 193 1.69 -10.08 22.25
CA LEU A 193 1.25 -11.06 21.27
C LEU A 193 1.99 -12.39 21.48
N PRO A 194 1.32 -13.56 21.46
CA PRO A 194 2.00 -14.84 21.61
C PRO A 194 3.12 -14.99 20.59
N ALA A 195 4.32 -15.33 21.04
CA ALA A 195 5.54 -15.41 20.22
C ALA A 195 5.40 -16.29 18.97
N GLU A 196 4.58 -17.34 19.02
CA GLU A 196 4.36 -18.24 17.89
C GLU A 196 3.27 -17.74 16.92
N ALA A 197 2.50 -16.73 17.30
CA ALA A 197 1.39 -16.19 16.51
C ALA A 197 1.82 -15.21 15.41
N ILE A 198 3.07 -14.74 15.44
CA ILE A 198 3.61 -13.83 14.44
C ILE A 198 4.98 -14.32 13.95
N GLN A 199 5.16 -14.31 12.65
CA GLN A 199 6.43 -14.57 11.99
C GLN A 199 6.68 -13.42 11.02
N CYS A 200 7.93 -12.97 10.90
CA CYS A 200 8.30 -11.97 9.89
C CYS A 200 9.56 -12.44 9.19
N ILE A 201 9.40 -12.88 7.95
CA ILE A 201 10.43 -13.52 7.13
C ILE A 201 10.85 -12.62 5.99
N THR A 202 12.16 -12.39 5.87
CA THR A 202 12.76 -11.54 4.85
C THR A 202 13.39 -12.40 3.76
N GLY A 203 13.33 -11.97 2.50
CA GLY A 203 13.81 -12.77 1.36
C GLY A 203 13.15 -12.33 0.06
N SER A 204 13.63 -12.81 -1.09
CA SER A 204 13.01 -12.46 -2.37
C SER A 204 11.68 -13.18 -2.56
N GLY A 205 10.69 -12.51 -3.17
CA GLY A 205 9.40 -13.15 -3.48
C GLY A 205 9.57 -14.38 -4.38
N ALA A 206 10.53 -14.34 -5.30
CA ALA A 206 10.84 -15.46 -6.19
C ALA A 206 11.41 -16.69 -5.44
N ALA A 207 12.11 -16.50 -4.31
CA ALA A 207 12.68 -17.61 -3.56
C ALA A 207 11.69 -18.28 -2.60
N ILE A 208 10.86 -17.48 -1.91
CA ILE A 208 10.03 -17.96 -0.80
C ILE A 208 8.52 -17.77 -0.98
N GLY A 209 8.08 -16.97 -1.97
CA GLY A 209 6.68 -16.62 -2.17
C GLY A 209 5.80 -17.83 -2.47
N ASP A 210 6.22 -18.66 -3.43
CA ASP A 210 5.47 -19.85 -3.83
C ASP A 210 5.33 -20.85 -2.68
N ALA A 211 6.40 -21.04 -1.90
CA ALA A 211 6.40 -21.90 -0.73
C ALA A 211 5.40 -21.41 0.33
N LEU A 212 5.28 -20.09 0.54
CA LEU A 212 4.29 -19.52 1.46
C LEU A 212 2.86 -19.68 0.96
N VAL A 213 2.61 -19.33 -0.31
CA VAL A 213 1.26 -19.26 -0.88
C VAL A 213 0.66 -20.64 -1.12
N SER A 214 1.47 -21.59 -1.61
CA SER A 214 1.01 -22.94 -1.93
C SER A 214 0.81 -23.82 -0.68
N ASN A 215 1.46 -23.50 0.44
CA ASN A 215 1.43 -24.33 1.65
C ASN A 215 -0.01 -24.65 2.13
N PRO A 216 -0.36 -25.94 2.36
CA PRO A 216 -1.72 -26.34 2.71
C PRO A 216 -2.20 -25.88 4.10
N ALA A 217 -1.29 -25.54 5.01
CA ALA A 217 -1.64 -25.01 6.34
C ALA A 217 -2.14 -23.56 6.27
N VAL A 218 -1.76 -22.81 5.23
CA VAL A 218 -2.21 -21.43 5.01
C VAL A 218 -3.66 -21.43 4.54
N ARG A 219 -4.50 -20.61 5.16
CA ARG A 219 -5.94 -20.54 4.85
C ARG A 219 -6.37 -19.21 4.25
N LYS A 220 -5.54 -18.17 4.38
CA LYS A 220 -5.72 -16.88 3.74
C LYS A 220 -4.39 -16.32 3.26
N VAL A 221 -4.38 -15.78 2.05
CA VAL A 221 -3.31 -14.92 1.54
C VAL A 221 -3.87 -13.52 1.38
N THR A 222 -3.15 -12.52 1.86
CA THR A 222 -3.41 -11.12 1.53
C THR A 222 -2.16 -10.50 0.96
N PHE A 223 -2.29 -9.95 -0.23
CA PHE A 223 -1.19 -9.41 -1.02
C PHE A 223 -1.53 -7.99 -1.44
N THR A 224 -0.51 -7.14 -1.45
CA THR A 224 -0.56 -5.85 -2.12
C THR A 224 0.72 -5.72 -2.95
N GLY A 225 0.58 -5.37 -4.22
CA GLY A 225 1.69 -5.25 -5.17
C GLY A 225 1.20 -5.26 -6.61
N SER A 226 2.04 -5.71 -7.55
CA SER A 226 1.71 -5.63 -8.98
C SER A 226 0.63 -6.63 -9.40
N GLN A 227 -0.09 -6.31 -10.49
CA GLN A 227 -1.12 -7.19 -11.04
C GLN A 227 -0.55 -8.56 -11.43
N GLU A 228 0.62 -8.60 -12.06
CA GLU A 228 1.25 -9.84 -12.54
C GLU A 228 1.55 -10.80 -11.39
N VAL A 229 2.06 -10.27 -10.27
CA VAL A 229 2.31 -11.08 -9.06
C VAL A 229 0.99 -11.51 -8.43
N GLY A 230 0.00 -10.63 -8.38
CA GLY A 230 -1.35 -10.96 -7.89
C GLY A 230 -1.98 -12.12 -8.66
N GLU A 231 -1.93 -12.06 -9.98
CA GLU A 231 -2.39 -13.13 -10.87
C GLU A 231 -1.66 -14.44 -10.58
N HIS A 232 -0.32 -14.44 -10.52
CA HIS A 232 0.46 -15.63 -10.17
C HIS A 232 0.02 -16.23 -8.83
N ILE A 233 -0.10 -15.41 -7.79
CA ILE A 233 -0.56 -15.84 -6.46
C ILE A 233 -1.93 -16.50 -6.54
N THR A 234 -2.89 -15.92 -7.28
CA THR A 234 -4.23 -16.53 -7.42
C THR A 234 -4.20 -17.90 -8.08
N HIS A 235 -3.28 -18.14 -9.03
CA HIS A 235 -3.13 -19.44 -9.69
C HIS A 235 -2.61 -20.51 -8.73
N ILE A 236 -1.65 -20.16 -7.87
CA ILE A 236 -0.98 -21.14 -6.98
C ILE A 236 -1.61 -21.24 -5.59
N ALA A 237 -2.47 -20.31 -5.19
CA ALA A 237 -3.10 -20.31 -3.86
C ALA A 237 -4.10 -21.46 -3.65
N GLY A 238 -4.72 -21.97 -4.72
CA GLY A 238 -5.79 -22.96 -4.65
C GLY A 238 -7.07 -22.39 -4.02
N LEU A 239 -7.81 -23.19 -3.24
CA LEU A 239 -9.11 -22.81 -2.65
C LEU A 239 -9.01 -21.88 -1.42
N LYS A 240 -7.85 -21.26 -1.17
CA LYS A 240 -7.62 -20.37 -0.02
C LYS A 240 -8.39 -19.07 -0.21
N LYS A 241 -8.70 -18.37 0.89
CA LYS A 241 -9.20 -17.00 0.80
C LYS A 241 -8.07 -16.09 0.31
N VAL A 242 -8.32 -15.31 -0.72
CA VAL A 242 -7.36 -14.32 -1.23
C VAL A 242 -7.91 -12.91 -1.12
N THR A 243 -7.04 -11.95 -0.84
CA THR A 243 -7.34 -10.51 -0.90
C THR A 243 -6.20 -9.84 -1.64
N MET A 244 -6.53 -9.14 -2.72
CA MET A 244 -5.57 -8.52 -3.63
C MET A 244 -5.84 -7.02 -3.71
N GLU A 245 -4.82 -6.23 -3.43
CA GLU A 245 -4.79 -4.80 -3.72
C GLU A 245 -3.69 -4.60 -4.77
N LEU A 246 -4.07 -4.30 -6.01
CA LEU A 246 -3.16 -4.35 -7.17
C LEU A 246 -2.90 -2.94 -7.72
N GLY A 247 -2.32 -2.86 -8.92
CA GLY A 247 -2.01 -1.59 -9.59
C GLY A 247 -3.25 -0.73 -9.87
N SER A 248 -3.00 0.53 -10.18
CA SER A 248 -4.03 1.53 -10.49
C SER A 248 -3.63 2.44 -11.65
N ASN A 249 -4.55 3.31 -12.04
CA ASN A 249 -4.30 4.44 -12.92
C ASN A 249 -5.37 5.52 -12.65
N SER A 250 -5.28 6.11 -11.45
CA SER A 250 -6.36 6.89 -10.85
C SER A 250 -6.63 8.18 -11.64
N PRO A 251 -7.87 8.41 -12.10
CA PRO A 251 -8.26 9.65 -12.73
C PRO A 251 -8.72 10.70 -11.70
N LEU A 252 -8.42 11.97 -11.98
CA LEU A 252 -8.95 13.14 -11.29
C LEU A 252 -9.63 14.03 -12.34
N ILE A 253 -10.96 14.14 -12.25
CA ILE A 253 -11.78 14.95 -13.16
C ILE A 253 -11.94 16.37 -12.63
N VAL A 254 -11.77 17.36 -13.50
CA VAL A 254 -11.95 18.79 -13.19
C VAL A 254 -13.03 19.37 -14.10
N LEU A 255 -14.18 19.74 -13.54
CA LEU A 255 -15.28 20.36 -14.28
C LEU A 255 -15.22 21.90 -14.21
N PRO A 256 -15.98 22.63 -15.06
CA PRO A 256 -15.86 24.08 -15.17
C PRO A 256 -16.18 24.87 -13.90
N ASP A 257 -16.97 24.27 -13.01
CA ASP A 257 -17.38 24.85 -11.73
C ASP A 257 -16.52 24.38 -10.55
N ALA A 258 -15.42 23.68 -10.81
CA ALA A 258 -14.47 23.26 -9.80
C ALA A 258 -13.78 24.46 -9.13
N ASP A 259 -13.59 24.37 -7.81
CA ASP A 259 -12.72 25.28 -7.08
C ASP A 259 -11.25 25.01 -7.44
N MET A 260 -10.64 25.96 -8.17
CA MET A 260 -9.30 25.81 -8.74
C MET A 260 -8.21 25.64 -7.67
N ASP A 261 -8.33 26.33 -6.54
CA ASP A 261 -7.33 26.24 -5.47
C ASP A 261 -7.39 24.87 -4.79
N LYS A 262 -8.61 24.36 -4.54
CA LYS A 262 -8.81 23.02 -3.96
C LYS A 262 -8.31 21.93 -4.89
N VAL A 263 -8.61 22.02 -6.19
CA VAL A 263 -8.21 20.98 -7.15
C VAL A 263 -6.70 20.95 -7.34
N VAL A 264 -6.02 22.11 -7.41
CA VAL A 264 -4.56 22.17 -7.49
C VAL A 264 -3.91 21.56 -6.24
N ALA A 265 -4.39 21.93 -5.05
CA ALA A 265 -3.89 21.36 -3.80
C ALA A 265 -4.06 19.84 -3.74
N ALA A 266 -5.23 19.34 -4.15
CA ALA A 266 -5.52 17.91 -4.18
C ALA A 266 -4.69 17.17 -5.23
N THR A 267 -4.51 17.73 -6.43
CA THR A 267 -3.62 17.16 -7.46
C THR A 267 -2.20 17.05 -6.93
N VAL A 268 -1.69 18.10 -6.28
CA VAL A 268 -0.31 18.09 -5.77
C VAL A 268 -0.14 17.02 -4.69
N GLN A 269 -1.05 16.99 -3.72
CA GLN A 269 -1.02 16.00 -2.64
C GLN A 269 -1.15 14.57 -3.18
N SER A 270 -2.07 14.33 -4.11
CA SER A 270 -2.37 12.98 -4.58
C SER A 270 -1.42 12.49 -5.68
N GLY A 271 -0.82 13.37 -6.49
CA GLY A 271 0.04 12.99 -7.61
C GLY A 271 1.53 12.90 -7.27
N TYR A 272 1.99 13.61 -6.24
CA TYR A 272 3.42 13.71 -5.94
C TYR A 272 3.82 13.22 -4.54
N SER A 273 2.87 12.93 -3.64
CA SER A 273 3.19 12.28 -2.37
C SER A 273 3.93 10.97 -2.58
N ASN A 274 4.91 10.70 -1.74
CA ASN A 274 5.85 9.58 -1.89
C ASN A 274 6.45 9.48 -3.32
N ALA A 275 6.77 10.61 -3.94
CA ALA A 275 7.21 10.69 -5.34
C ALA A 275 6.23 9.98 -6.31
N GLY A 276 4.93 10.07 -6.06
CA GLY A 276 3.89 9.41 -6.87
C GLY A 276 3.87 7.88 -6.76
N GLN A 277 4.65 7.28 -5.85
CA GLN A 277 4.72 5.83 -5.61
C GLN A 277 3.60 5.36 -4.68
N VAL A 278 2.36 5.74 -4.99
CA VAL A 278 1.18 5.41 -4.21
C VAL A 278 0.18 4.74 -5.15
N CYS A 279 -0.38 3.59 -4.77
CA CYS A 279 -1.35 2.88 -5.63
C CYS A 279 -2.61 3.72 -5.92
N ILE A 280 -2.95 4.69 -5.08
CA ILE A 280 -4.06 5.62 -5.33
C ILE A 280 -3.59 6.98 -5.84
N SER A 281 -2.34 7.07 -6.32
CA SER A 281 -1.78 8.32 -6.84
C SER A 281 -2.59 8.82 -8.03
N THR A 282 -2.79 10.13 -8.10
CA THR A 282 -3.38 10.77 -9.28
C THR A 282 -2.34 10.79 -10.39
N GLN A 283 -2.63 10.10 -11.48
CA GLN A 283 -1.76 10.10 -12.66
C GLN A 283 -2.44 10.76 -13.86
N ARG A 284 -3.75 10.56 -14.01
CA ARG A 284 -4.53 11.12 -15.12
C ARG A 284 -5.42 12.25 -14.62
N VAL A 285 -5.10 13.46 -15.01
CA VAL A 285 -5.97 14.61 -14.78
C VAL A 285 -6.79 14.86 -16.05
N ILE A 286 -8.10 14.74 -15.91
CA ILE A 286 -9.06 14.87 -16.99
C ILE A 286 -9.79 16.19 -16.78
N VAL A 287 -9.52 17.17 -17.64
CA VAL A 287 -9.97 18.56 -17.40
C VAL A 287 -10.95 18.98 -18.47
N ASP A 288 -12.05 19.60 -18.09
CA ASP A 288 -12.95 20.19 -19.07
C ASP A 288 -12.21 21.26 -19.90
N ARG A 289 -12.38 21.20 -21.22
CA ARG A 289 -11.69 22.06 -22.19
C ARG A 289 -11.87 23.55 -21.89
N SER A 290 -12.99 23.96 -21.30
CA SER A 290 -13.24 25.37 -20.96
C SER A 290 -12.35 25.91 -19.84
N VAL A 291 -11.81 25.05 -18.98
CA VAL A 291 -10.93 25.44 -17.84
C VAL A 291 -9.52 24.85 -17.93
N TYR A 292 -9.19 24.15 -19.03
CA TYR A 292 -7.89 23.50 -19.23
C TYR A 292 -6.68 24.44 -19.10
N GLY A 293 -6.76 25.62 -19.74
CA GLY A 293 -5.69 26.62 -19.66
C GLY A 293 -5.52 27.20 -18.26
N ASP A 294 -6.63 27.47 -17.58
CA ASP A 294 -6.64 28.02 -16.22
C ASP A 294 -6.06 27.00 -15.23
N TYR A 295 -6.43 25.73 -15.37
CA TYR A 295 -5.90 24.63 -14.57
C TYR A 295 -4.39 24.49 -14.69
N LEU A 296 -3.85 24.42 -15.92
CA LEU A 296 -2.41 24.34 -16.12
C LEU A 296 -1.70 25.59 -15.55
N SER A 297 -2.26 26.77 -15.80
CA SER A 297 -1.68 28.04 -15.30
C SER A 297 -1.63 28.10 -13.76
N ALA A 298 -2.62 27.51 -13.08
CA ALA A 298 -2.65 27.45 -11.62
C ALA A 298 -1.74 26.36 -11.04
N LEU A 299 -1.66 25.19 -11.70
CA LEU A 299 -0.90 24.05 -11.20
C LEU A 299 0.62 24.20 -11.39
N THR A 300 1.06 24.66 -12.56
CA THR A 300 2.49 24.71 -12.93
C THR A 300 3.39 25.37 -11.87
N PRO A 301 3.12 26.60 -11.39
CA PRO A 301 4.01 27.24 -10.42
C PRO A 301 4.06 26.51 -9.07
N VAL A 302 3.01 25.78 -8.70
CA VAL A 302 2.99 24.98 -7.46
C VAL A 302 3.88 23.75 -7.58
N VAL A 303 3.85 23.08 -8.74
CA VAL A 303 4.69 21.90 -9.00
C VAL A 303 6.16 22.29 -9.18
N GLU A 304 6.46 23.39 -9.87
CA GLU A 304 7.83 23.91 -10.00
C GLU A 304 8.45 24.31 -8.66
N ALA A 305 7.63 24.65 -7.66
CA ALA A 305 8.09 24.98 -6.32
C ALA A 305 8.41 23.74 -5.45
N LEU A 306 8.05 22.53 -5.88
CA LEU A 306 8.33 21.30 -5.13
C LEU A 306 9.82 20.97 -5.20
N SER A 307 10.51 21.11 -4.08
CA SER A 307 11.92 20.76 -3.96
C SER A 307 12.13 19.24 -3.92
N THR A 308 13.21 18.77 -4.54
CA THR A 308 13.67 17.38 -4.44
C THR A 308 15.03 17.32 -3.75
N GLY A 309 15.34 16.21 -3.08
CA GLY A 309 16.63 16.05 -2.41
C GLY A 309 16.63 14.99 -1.30
N ASP A 310 17.49 15.20 -0.31
CA ASP A 310 17.64 14.34 0.85
C ASP A 310 16.32 14.29 1.65
N PRO A 311 15.64 13.14 1.74
CA PRO A 311 14.33 13.04 2.37
C PRO A 311 14.35 13.29 3.88
N MET A 312 15.53 13.34 4.50
CA MET A 312 15.69 13.72 5.91
C MET A 312 15.66 15.24 6.13
N GLN A 313 15.77 16.06 5.08
CA GLN A 313 15.74 17.52 5.19
C GLN A 313 14.30 18.03 5.15
N GLU A 314 13.90 18.81 6.16
CA GLU A 314 12.51 19.35 6.25
C GLU A 314 12.13 20.27 5.09
N THR A 315 13.11 20.81 4.35
CA THR A 315 12.90 21.67 3.20
C THR A 315 12.59 20.92 1.91
N VAL A 316 12.73 19.59 1.89
CA VAL A 316 12.48 18.73 0.72
C VAL A 316 11.01 18.33 0.67
N ASN A 317 10.37 18.49 -0.49
CA ASN A 317 8.97 18.13 -0.70
C ASN A 317 8.77 16.75 -1.31
N VAL A 318 9.72 16.28 -2.13
CA VAL A 318 9.63 14.99 -2.82
C VAL A 318 10.98 14.25 -2.72
N GLY A 319 10.94 13.03 -2.19
CA GLY A 319 12.10 12.16 -2.06
C GLY A 319 12.48 11.43 -3.36
N PRO A 320 13.50 10.57 -3.33
CA PRO A 320 13.83 9.69 -4.46
C PRO A 320 12.73 8.64 -4.73
N MET A 321 12.79 8.06 -5.92
CA MET A 321 12.18 6.77 -6.21
C MET A 321 12.84 5.68 -5.37
N VAL A 322 12.13 4.58 -5.10
CA VAL A 322 12.67 3.47 -4.28
C VAL A 322 13.93 2.83 -4.88
N ARG A 323 14.09 2.87 -6.22
CA ARG A 323 15.27 2.38 -6.95
C ARG A 323 15.62 3.31 -8.09
N GLU A 324 16.90 3.39 -8.41
CA GLU A 324 17.38 4.11 -9.61
C GLU A 324 16.79 3.53 -10.92
N SER A 325 16.55 2.22 -10.99
CA SER A 325 15.89 1.60 -12.14
C SER A 325 14.43 2.06 -12.31
N ASP A 326 13.74 2.35 -11.21
CA ASP A 326 12.37 2.89 -11.25
C ASP A 326 12.39 4.34 -11.70
N ALA A 327 13.35 5.14 -11.24
CA ALA A 327 13.57 6.50 -11.73
C ALA A 327 13.87 6.55 -13.24
N ALA A 328 14.76 5.67 -13.73
CA ALA A 328 15.08 5.57 -15.15
C ALA A 328 13.87 5.15 -16.00
N ARG A 329 13.02 4.25 -15.47
CA ARG A 329 11.75 3.87 -16.12
C ARG A 329 10.79 5.05 -16.22
N VAL A 330 10.64 5.83 -15.15
CA VAL A 330 9.78 7.03 -15.16
C VAL A 330 10.27 8.06 -16.17
N GLU A 331 11.58 8.38 -16.16
CA GLU A 331 12.19 9.29 -17.14
C GLU A 331 11.91 8.83 -18.58
N SER A 332 12.07 7.52 -18.86
CA SER A 332 11.83 6.99 -20.20
C SER A 332 10.37 7.14 -20.65
N TRP A 333 9.40 6.98 -19.74
CA TRP A 333 7.97 7.16 -20.06
C TRP A 333 7.61 8.61 -20.32
N ILE A 334 8.21 9.54 -19.57
CA ILE A 334 8.05 10.98 -19.80
C ILE A 334 8.58 11.31 -21.20
N GLN A 335 9.78 10.85 -21.55
CA GLN A 335 10.38 11.07 -22.87
C GLN A 335 9.57 10.40 -23.99
N GLU A 336 9.03 9.20 -23.77
CA GLU A 336 8.16 8.49 -24.70
C GLU A 336 6.90 9.31 -25.01
N ALA A 337 6.22 9.81 -23.96
CA ALA A 337 5.02 10.64 -24.12
C ALA A 337 5.33 11.95 -24.86
N VAL A 338 6.45 12.61 -24.55
CA VAL A 338 6.89 13.82 -25.26
C VAL A 338 7.18 13.52 -26.73
N GLY A 339 7.87 12.42 -27.02
CA GLY A 339 8.12 11.97 -28.39
C GLY A 339 6.86 11.62 -29.17
N ALA A 340 5.78 11.24 -28.47
CA ALA A 340 4.46 10.96 -29.03
C ALA A 340 3.56 12.21 -29.15
N GLY A 341 4.04 13.40 -28.76
CA GLY A 341 3.34 14.67 -28.96
C GLY A 341 2.78 15.32 -27.68
N ALA A 342 2.95 14.70 -26.51
CA ALA A 342 2.66 15.37 -25.25
C ALA A 342 3.66 16.52 -25.01
N ARG A 343 3.25 17.53 -24.25
CA ARG A 343 4.09 18.69 -23.94
C ARG A 343 4.52 18.64 -22.48
N LEU A 344 5.82 18.56 -22.24
CA LEU A 344 6.38 18.69 -20.90
C LEU A 344 6.28 20.16 -20.46
N VAL A 345 5.45 20.41 -19.44
CA VAL A 345 5.17 21.75 -18.93
C VAL A 345 6.12 22.12 -17.79
N ALA A 346 6.48 21.15 -16.95
CA ALA A 346 7.40 21.32 -15.82
C ALA A 346 8.13 20.00 -15.51
N GLY A 347 9.33 20.11 -14.95
CA GLY A 347 10.11 19.02 -14.34
C GLY A 347 10.51 17.88 -15.28
N GLY A 348 10.58 16.66 -14.73
CA GLY A 348 10.91 15.43 -15.48
C GLY A 348 12.41 15.12 -15.60
N GLU A 349 13.28 16.00 -15.10
CA GLU A 349 14.72 15.74 -15.01
C GLU A 349 15.03 14.68 -13.94
N ARG A 350 16.04 13.83 -14.20
CA ARG A 350 16.48 12.78 -13.29
C ARG A 350 17.93 12.98 -12.84
N ASP A 351 18.17 12.76 -11.55
CA ASP A 351 19.51 12.64 -10.95
C ASP A 351 19.55 11.40 -10.04
N GLY A 352 20.27 10.36 -10.47
CA GLY A 352 20.25 9.05 -9.81
C GLY A 352 18.82 8.51 -9.68
N ALA A 353 18.39 8.26 -8.43
CA ALA A 353 17.04 7.83 -8.09
C ALA A 353 16.02 8.97 -7.93
N VAL A 354 16.44 10.23 -7.98
CA VAL A 354 15.56 11.40 -7.85
C VAL A 354 15.01 11.79 -9.21
N VAL A 355 13.69 11.98 -9.32
CA VAL A 355 13.01 12.53 -10.50
C VAL A 355 12.27 13.80 -10.09
N GLN A 356 12.47 14.89 -10.81
CA GLN A 356 11.73 16.14 -10.56
C GLN A 356 10.23 15.97 -10.89
N PRO A 357 9.31 16.43 -10.01
CA PRO A 357 7.88 16.44 -10.26
C PRO A 357 7.52 17.01 -11.62
N ALA A 358 6.81 16.23 -12.44
CA ALA A 358 6.53 16.58 -13.81
C ALA A 358 5.04 16.79 -14.10
N ILE A 359 4.77 17.66 -15.06
CA ILE A 359 3.44 17.84 -15.67
C ILE A 359 3.57 17.62 -17.17
N LEU A 360 2.85 16.64 -17.71
CA LEU A 360 2.67 16.46 -19.13
C LEU A 360 1.29 16.97 -19.52
N ALA A 361 1.24 17.99 -20.38
CA ALA A 361 0.02 18.46 -21.00
C ALA A 361 -0.22 17.75 -22.34
N ASP A 362 -1.47 17.80 -22.80
CA ASP A 362 -1.86 17.31 -24.12
C ASP A 362 -1.58 15.81 -24.27
N VAL A 363 -1.70 15.05 -23.17
CA VAL A 363 -1.48 13.60 -23.15
C VAL A 363 -2.65 12.91 -23.84
N ASP A 364 -2.37 12.19 -24.91
CA ASP A 364 -3.36 11.44 -25.66
C ASP A 364 -3.82 10.18 -24.89
N ARG A 365 -5.07 9.77 -25.11
CA ARG A 365 -5.70 8.64 -24.40
C ARG A 365 -5.02 7.31 -24.71
N ASP A 366 -4.47 7.16 -25.90
CA ASP A 366 -3.81 5.94 -26.35
C ASP A 366 -2.35 5.86 -25.89
N MET A 367 -1.78 6.95 -25.37
CA MET A 367 -0.42 6.93 -24.84
C MET A 367 -0.32 5.96 -23.66
N ARG A 368 0.82 5.29 -23.57
CA ARG A 368 1.15 4.42 -22.43
C ARG A 368 0.94 5.12 -21.08
N PHE A 369 1.31 6.40 -21.00
CA PHE A 369 1.11 7.25 -19.82
C PHE A 369 -0.36 7.33 -19.36
N SER A 370 -1.32 7.23 -20.29
CA SER A 370 -2.75 7.20 -20.02
C SER A 370 -3.31 5.80 -19.75
N ARG A 371 -2.60 4.73 -20.12
CA ARG A 371 -3.13 3.36 -20.08
C ARG A 371 -2.51 2.49 -18.99
N ASP A 372 -1.27 2.77 -18.60
CA ASP A 372 -0.50 1.99 -17.65
C ASP A 372 -0.14 2.81 -16.40
N GLU A 373 0.23 2.13 -15.33
CA GLU A 373 0.69 2.75 -14.09
C GLU A 373 2.15 3.22 -14.22
N LEU A 374 2.38 4.53 -14.14
CA LEU A 374 3.71 5.11 -14.11
C LEU A 374 4.41 4.81 -12.78
N PHE A 375 3.69 4.99 -11.67
CA PHE A 375 4.21 4.86 -10.31
C PHE A 375 5.45 5.74 -10.10
N GLY A 376 5.29 7.04 -10.28
CA GLY A 376 6.36 8.05 -10.24
C GLY A 376 5.80 9.48 -10.22
N PRO A 377 6.63 10.51 -10.00
CA PRO A 377 6.18 11.87 -9.69
C PRO A 377 5.83 12.64 -10.97
N ALA A 378 4.90 12.12 -11.78
CA ALA A 378 4.43 12.81 -12.96
C ALA A 378 2.94 12.58 -13.19
N ILE A 379 2.26 13.64 -13.63
CA ILE A 379 0.85 13.57 -14.01
C ILE A 379 0.68 13.94 -15.49
N GLY A 380 -0.34 13.38 -16.11
CA GLY A 380 -0.78 13.68 -17.46
C GLY A 380 -2.09 14.44 -17.44
N VAL A 381 -2.19 15.53 -18.19
CA VAL A 381 -3.39 16.37 -18.27
C VAL A 381 -3.98 16.26 -19.67
N THR A 382 -5.24 15.83 -19.74
CA THR A 382 -5.96 15.61 -20.99
C THR A 382 -7.26 16.43 -21.00
N PRO A 383 -7.49 17.29 -22.03
CA PRO A 383 -8.73 18.03 -22.14
C PRO A 383 -9.88 17.15 -22.68
N VAL A 384 -11.07 17.30 -22.09
CA VAL A 384 -12.32 16.63 -22.52
C VAL A 384 -13.47 17.64 -22.59
N SER A 385 -14.61 17.24 -23.14
CA SER A 385 -15.77 18.09 -23.38
C SER A 385 -16.95 17.62 -22.51
N GLY A 386 -17.06 18.21 -21.32
CA GLY A 386 -18.11 17.88 -20.37
C GLY A 386 -17.92 16.53 -19.65
N ILE A 387 -18.84 16.29 -18.72
CA ILE A 387 -18.78 15.15 -17.79
C ILE A 387 -18.90 13.79 -18.48
N ASP A 388 -19.71 13.67 -19.53
CA ASP A 388 -19.94 12.39 -20.20
C ASP A 388 -18.65 11.83 -20.82
N GLU A 389 -17.91 12.69 -21.53
CA GLU A 389 -16.61 12.32 -22.11
C GLU A 389 -15.56 12.06 -21.03
N ALA A 390 -15.63 12.79 -19.90
CA ALA A 390 -14.75 12.59 -18.76
C ALA A 390 -14.95 11.22 -18.10
N ILE A 391 -16.21 10.81 -17.89
CA ILE A 391 -16.58 9.49 -17.34
C ILE A 391 -16.15 8.37 -18.30
N GLU A 392 -16.38 8.54 -19.60
CA GLU A 392 -15.95 7.57 -20.61
C GLU A 392 -14.43 7.36 -20.53
N PHE A 393 -13.65 8.44 -20.51
CA PHE A 393 -12.20 8.33 -20.43
C PHE A 393 -11.70 7.82 -19.07
N ALA A 394 -12.35 8.18 -17.97
CA ALA A 394 -12.01 7.66 -16.65
C ALA A 394 -12.14 6.12 -16.61
N ASN A 395 -13.19 5.58 -17.23
CA ASN A 395 -13.50 4.15 -17.31
C ASN A 395 -12.72 3.38 -18.39
N ASP A 396 -12.09 4.06 -19.35
CA ASP A 396 -11.25 3.43 -20.37
C ASP A 396 -9.88 3.03 -19.81
N THR A 397 -9.92 2.06 -18.89
CA THR A 397 -8.74 1.54 -18.19
C THR A 397 -9.01 0.11 -17.73
N ARG A 398 -7.93 -0.67 -17.55
CA ARG A 398 -8.02 -2.02 -16.97
C ARG A 398 -8.05 -2.02 -15.43
N PHE A 399 -7.89 -0.84 -14.83
CA PHE A 399 -7.79 -0.64 -13.38
C PHE A 399 -9.11 -0.12 -12.80
N GLY A 400 -9.25 -0.13 -11.46
CA GLY A 400 -10.47 0.34 -10.81
C GLY A 400 -10.34 0.51 -9.30
N LEU A 401 -9.30 1.23 -8.86
CA LEU A 401 -8.96 1.35 -7.43
C LEU A 401 -9.42 2.68 -6.80
N SER A 402 -9.06 3.81 -7.39
CA SER A 402 -9.37 5.15 -6.88
C SER A 402 -9.69 6.11 -8.03
N ALA A 403 -10.56 7.07 -7.78
CA ALA A 403 -10.92 8.13 -8.72
C ALA A 403 -11.46 9.35 -7.96
N ALA A 404 -11.36 10.53 -8.55
CA ALA A 404 -11.85 11.78 -7.97
C ALA A 404 -12.55 12.66 -9.02
N ILE A 405 -13.51 13.48 -8.56
CA ILE A 405 -14.16 14.53 -9.35
C ILE A 405 -14.21 15.82 -8.53
N PHE A 406 -13.92 16.94 -9.18
CA PHE A 406 -14.04 18.28 -8.63
C PHE A 406 -15.13 19.04 -9.40
N THR A 407 -16.20 19.40 -8.69
CA THR A 407 -17.37 20.13 -9.17
C THR A 407 -18.16 20.65 -7.97
N GLU A 408 -18.85 21.79 -8.12
CA GLU A 408 -19.79 22.31 -7.12
C GLU A 408 -21.24 21.86 -7.43
N ASN A 409 -21.44 21.20 -8.58
CA ASN A 409 -22.72 20.65 -9.01
C ASN A 409 -22.94 19.22 -8.50
N LEU A 410 -23.94 19.06 -7.64
CA LEU A 410 -24.28 17.76 -7.04
C LEU A 410 -24.77 16.72 -8.06
N ASP A 411 -25.48 17.14 -9.11
CA ASP A 411 -25.96 16.20 -10.14
C ASP A 411 -24.78 15.61 -10.92
N ASN A 412 -23.76 16.42 -11.18
CA ASN A 412 -22.50 15.95 -11.77
C ASN A 412 -21.77 14.99 -10.82
N ALA A 413 -21.66 15.34 -9.54
CA ALA A 413 -20.99 14.52 -8.55
C ALA A 413 -21.68 13.16 -8.29
N LEU A 414 -23.01 13.08 -8.41
CA LEU A 414 -23.77 11.83 -8.28
C LEU A 414 -23.80 11.00 -9.57
N LYS A 415 -23.61 11.66 -10.72
CA LYS A 415 -23.54 11.00 -12.03
C LYS A 415 -22.19 10.31 -12.23
N PHE A 416 -21.11 10.91 -11.74
CA PHE A 416 -19.80 10.29 -11.59
C PHE A 416 -19.83 9.23 -10.50
#